data_AF-A0A3B9RBK6-F1
#
_entry.id   AF-A0A3B9RBK6-F1
#
_cell.length_a   1.000
_cell.length_b   1.000
_cell.length_c   1.000
_cell.angle_alpha   90.00
_cell.angle_beta   90.00
_cell.angle_gamma   90.00
#
_symmetry.space_group_name_H-M   'P 1'
#
loop_
_entity.id
_entity.type
_entity.pdbx_description
1 polymer ?
#
loop_
_entity_poly.entity_id
_entity_poly.type
_entity_poly.pdbx_seq_one_letter_code
_entity_poly.pdbx_strand_id
1 'polypeptide(L)'
;GINGITGFYSLVVLLSILVLNYSFNLIDYQILVFGILGIVVFGFFNFRKQAIFFAGDIGSISIGVFITFLLLLFSFILNTPLPFMFITVYLVDGGVTIISRLLKKENILKPHKSHLYQNLVHIKSVNHLTVAGGYAITQILVNTIVLLVIHENLSLQLLTAVPLILLLISVHIFLNKKMKLNIKEQNT
;
A
#
# COMPACT_ATOMS: atom_id res chain seq x y z
N GLY A 1 1.58 -0.52 13.32
CA GLY A 1 2.37 0.15 12.26
C GLY A 1 3.85 -0.10 12.47
N ILE A 2 4.65 0.11 11.44
CA ILE A 2 6.13 0.15 11.50
C ILE A 2 6.58 1.53 10.99
N ASN A 3 7.84 1.90 11.25
CA ASN A 3 8.34 3.22 10.83
C ASN A 3 8.40 3.28 9.30
N GLY A 4 7.99 4.41 8.73
CA GLY A 4 8.03 4.66 7.29
C GLY A 4 6.94 4.00 6.47
N ILE A 5 6.20 2.99 6.95
CA ILE A 5 5.23 2.27 6.10
C ILE A 5 4.15 3.18 5.55
N THR A 6 3.47 3.95 6.41
CA THR A 6 2.40 4.85 5.98
C THR A 6 2.97 5.98 5.13
N GLY A 7 4.06 6.62 5.55
CA GLY A 7 4.57 7.78 4.81
C GLY A 7 5.18 7.42 3.46
N PHE A 8 6.03 6.39 3.35
CA PHE A 8 6.56 5.98 2.04
C PHE A 8 5.45 5.54 1.09
N TYR A 9 4.50 4.76 1.59
CA TYR A 9 3.40 4.28 0.77
C TYR A 9 2.51 5.43 0.28
N SER A 10 2.12 6.34 1.17
CA SER A 10 1.34 7.52 0.81
C SER A 10 2.08 8.44 -0.16
N LEU A 11 3.39 8.59 -0.03
CA LEU A 11 4.21 9.39 -0.94
C LEU A 11 4.20 8.78 -2.35
N VAL A 12 4.37 7.45 -2.48
CA VAL A 12 4.26 6.75 -3.76
C VAL A 12 2.89 6.95 -4.40
N VAL A 13 1.82 6.81 -3.61
CA VAL A 13 0.44 6.99 -4.10
C VAL A 13 0.21 8.40 -4.60
N LEU A 14 0.54 9.42 -3.79
CA LEU A 14 0.32 10.82 -4.16
C LEU A 14 1.16 11.26 -5.36
N LEU A 15 2.41 10.80 -5.48
CA LEU A 15 3.21 11.04 -6.68
C LEU A 15 2.60 10.38 -7.92
N SER A 16 2.03 9.19 -7.78
CA SER A 16 1.39 8.50 -8.91
C SER A 16 0.10 9.20 -9.35
N ILE A 17 -0.68 9.71 -8.39
CA ILE A 17 -1.85 10.56 -8.67
C ILE A 17 -1.40 11.89 -9.29
N LEU A 18 -0.27 12.46 -8.89
CA LEU A 18 0.28 13.68 -9.51
C LEU A 18 0.66 13.46 -10.97
N VAL A 19 1.33 12.35 -11.28
CA VAL A 19 1.63 11.96 -12.67
C VAL A 19 0.34 11.73 -13.45
N LEU A 20 -0.64 11.03 -12.87
CA LEU A 20 -1.94 10.84 -13.50
C LEU A 20 -2.67 12.18 -13.76
N ASN A 21 -2.65 13.10 -12.79
CA ASN A 21 -3.24 14.41 -12.92
C ASN A 21 -2.55 15.26 -13.98
N TYR A 22 -1.26 15.08 -14.21
CA TYR A 22 -0.56 15.77 -15.30
C TYR A 22 -1.14 15.38 -16.67
N SER A 23 -1.53 14.12 -16.86
CA SER A 23 -2.11 13.64 -18.13
C SER A 23 -3.57 14.08 -18.34
N PHE A 24 -4.39 14.10 -17.27
CA PHE A 24 -5.83 14.32 -17.37
C PHE A 24 -6.30 15.70 -16.90
N ASN A 25 -5.48 16.41 -16.13
CA ASN A 25 -5.75 17.74 -15.56
C ASN A 25 -7.11 17.84 -14.85
N LEU A 26 -7.39 16.92 -13.93
CA LEU A 26 -8.71 16.79 -13.28
C LEU A 26 -8.86 17.68 -12.05
N ILE A 27 -7.77 17.94 -11.33
CA ILE A 27 -7.75 18.77 -10.12
C ILE A 27 -6.57 19.74 -10.16
N ASP A 28 -6.63 20.76 -9.31
CA ASP A 28 -5.49 21.63 -9.06
C ASP A 28 -4.31 20.81 -8.50
N TYR A 29 -3.17 20.82 -9.21
CA TYR A 29 -1.96 20.11 -8.81
C TYR A 29 -1.44 20.56 -7.44
N GLN A 30 -1.75 21.78 -6.99
CA GLN A 30 -1.35 22.29 -5.68
C GLN A 30 -1.91 21.43 -4.53
N ILE A 31 -3.11 20.86 -4.68
CA ILE A 31 -3.70 19.95 -3.68
C ILE A 31 -2.78 18.74 -3.45
N LEU A 32 -2.24 18.20 -4.54
CA LEU A 32 -1.33 17.05 -4.50
C LEU A 32 0.04 17.46 -3.96
N VAL A 33 0.57 18.61 -4.40
CA VAL A 33 1.87 19.12 -3.92
C VAL A 33 1.84 19.37 -2.41
N PHE A 34 0.80 20.02 -1.88
CA PHE A 34 0.68 20.23 -0.43
C PHE A 34 0.53 18.92 0.34
N GLY A 35 -0.23 17.95 -0.20
CA GLY A 35 -0.31 16.61 0.38
C GLY A 35 1.06 15.92 0.44
N ILE A 36 1.83 15.96 -0.66
CA ILE A 36 3.18 15.39 -0.74
C ILE A 36 4.12 16.07 0.26
N LEU A 37 4.12 17.41 0.32
CA LEU A 37 4.93 18.17 1.27
C LEU A 37 4.60 17.81 2.71
N GLY A 38 3.31 17.67 3.04
CA GLY A 38 2.87 17.20 4.36
C GLY A 38 3.44 15.83 4.73
N ILE A 39 3.42 14.88 3.78
CA ILE A 39 4.03 13.56 3.97
C ILE A 39 5.56 13.63 4.08
N VAL A 40 6.23 14.50 3.33
CA VAL A 40 7.69 14.70 3.42
C VAL A 40 8.08 15.27 4.79
N VAL A 41 7.37 16.28 5.28
CA VAL A 41 7.58 16.85 6.61
C VAL A 41 7.32 15.82 7.70
N PHE A 42 6.22 15.06 7.61
CA PHE A 42 5.97 13.93 8.51
C PHE A 42 7.10 12.89 8.45
N GLY A 43 7.56 12.58 7.24
CA GLY A 43 8.63 11.64 6.97
C GLY A 43 9.94 12.02 7.66
N PHE A 44 10.27 13.31 7.75
CA PHE A 44 11.45 13.78 8.48
C PHE A 44 11.48 13.29 9.95
N PHE A 45 10.32 13.17 10.59
CA PHE A 45 10.20 12.70 11.97
C PHE A 45 10.00 11.19 12.08
N ASN A 46 9.37 10.57 11.08
CA ASN A 46 8.99 9.16 11.14
C ASN A 46 9.98 8.19 10.44
N PHE A 47 10.65 8.62 9.36
CA PHE A 47 11.50 7.76 8.51
C PHE A 47 12.88 7.52 9.13
N ARG A 48 12.87 6.99 10.35
CA ARG A 48 14.05 6.80 11.19
C ARG A 48 14.05 5.39 11.78
N LYS A 49 15.22 4.91 12.17
CA LYS A 49 15.34 3.66 12.94
C LYS A 49 14.57 3.76 14.26
N GLN A 50 14.64 4.92 14.90
CA GLN A 50 13.79 5.31 16.04
C GLN A 50 12.96 6.53 15.62
N ALA A 51 11.65 6.35 15.44
CA ALA A 51 10.75 7.43 15.06
C ALA A 51 10.58 8.41 16.23
N ILE A 52 10.55 9.71 15.92
CA ILE A 52 10.34 10.77 16.91
C ILE A 52 8.84 10.82 17.27
N PHE A 53 7.96 10.70 16.28
CA PHE A 53 6.54 10.47 16.50
C PHE A 53 5.91 9.66 15.36
N PHE A 54 4.73 9.12 15.64
CA PHE A 54 3.92 8.37 14.70
C PHE A 54 2.74 9.21 14.23
N ALA A 55 2.17 8.89 13.08
CA ALA A 55 0.96 9.57 12.57
C ALA A 55 -0.21 9.49 13.56
N GLY A 56 -0.22 8.47 14.42
CA GLY A 56 -1.35 8.15 15.29
C GLY A 56 -2.59 7.76 14.47
N ASP A 57 -3.70 7.56 15.17
CA ASP A 57 -4.96 7.18 14.52
C ASP A 57 -5.51 8.34 13.68
N ILE A 58 -5.47 9.56 14.21
CA ILE A 58 -5.95 10.76 13.48
C ILE A 58 -5.17 10.95 12.19
N GLY A 59 -3.84 11.00 12.24
CA GLY A 59 -3.03 11.25 11.05
C GLY A 59 -3.17 10.13 10.01
N SER A 60 -3.20 8.86 10.44
CA SER A 60 -3.36 7.74 9.51
C SER A 60 -4.74 7.70 8.85
N ILE A 61 -5.82 7.99 9.61
CA ILE A 61 -7.18 8.08 9.07
C ILE A 61 -7.29 9.28 8.10
N SER A 62 -6.77 10.45 8.47
CA SER A 62 -6.78 11.63 7.60
C SER A 62 -6.08 11.37 6.26
N ILE A 63 -4.90 10.75 6.28
CA ILE A 63 -4.16 10.38 5.07
C ILE A 63 -4.96 9.36 4.25
N GLY A 64 -5.54 8.35 4.91
CA GLY A 64 -6.36 7.33 4.24
C GLY A 64 -7.57 7.94 3.54
N VAL A 65 -8.34 8.77 4.24
CA VAL A 65 -9.52 9.45 3.68
C VAL A 65 -9.12 10.36 2.51
N PHE A 66 -8.04 11.15 2.66
CA PHE A 66 -7.57 12.02 1.60
C PHE A 66 -7.20 11.24 0.32
N ILE A 67 -6.41 10.18 0.45
CA ILE A 67 -6.02 9.32 -0.67
C ILE A 67 -7.26 8.64 -1.28
N THR A 68 -8.10 8.00 -0.47
CA THR A 68 -9.29 7.29 -0.97
C THR A 68 -10.24 8.23 -1.68
N PHE A 69 -10.42 9.46 -1.20
CA PHE A 69 -11.22 10.48 -1.89
C PHE A 69 -10.65 10.80 -3.29
N LEU A 70 -9.34 11.02 -3.40
CA LEU A 70 -8.69 11.26 -4.68
C LEU A 70 -8.86 10.06 -5.63
N LEU A 71 -8.67 8.83 -5.13
CA LEU A 71 -8.83 7.63 -5.96
C LEU A 71 -10.26 7.45 -6.46
N LEU A 72 -11.25 7.71 -5.60
CA LEU A 72 -12.67 7.69 -5.97
C LEU A 72 -12.98 8.75 -7.04
N LEU A 73 -12.50 9.97 -6.84
CA LEU A 73 -12.70 11.08 -7.77
C LEU A 73 -12.13 10.74 -9.16
N PHE A 74 -10.87 10.31 -9.23
CA PHE A 74 -10.23 9.92 -10.49
C PHE A 74 -10.93 8.73 -11.13
N SER A 75 -11.31 7.71 -10.35
CA SER A 75 -12.00 6.53 -10.89
C SER A 75 -13.37 6.90 -11.47
N PHE A 76 -14.09 7.79 -10.80
CA PHE A 76 -15.40 8.26 -11.23
C PHE A 76 -15.31 9.08 -12.52
N ILE A 77 -14.40 10.07 -12.58
CA ILE A 77 -14.27 10.94 -13.76
C ILE A 77 -13.73 10.16 -14.97
N LEU A 78 -12.76 9.27 -14.76
CA LEU A 78 -12.16 8.48 -15.83
C LEU A 78 -13.00 7.25 -16.23
N ASN A 79 -14.12 6.99 -15.54
CA ASN A 79 -14.97 5.81 -15.73
C ASN A 79 -14.19 4.49 -15.73
N THR A 80 -13.20 4.36 -14.83
CA THR A 80 -12.38 3.15 -14.69
C THR A 80 -12.03 2.87 -13.23
N PRO A 81 -11.98 1.60 -12.79
CA PRO A 81 -11.54 1.26 -11.43
C PRO A 81 -10.01 1.36 -11.27
N LEU A 82 -9.27 1.58 -12.35
CA LEU A 82 -7.82 1.43 -12.39
C LEU A 82 -7.04 2.31 -11.38
N PRO A 83 -7.48 3.54 -11.01
CA PRO A 83 -6.80 4.31 -9.95
C PRO A 83 -6.70 3.59 -8.60
N PHE A 84 -7.63 2.69 -8.26
CA PHE A 84 -7.51 1.88 -7.02
C PHE A 84 -6.29 0.97 -7.02
N MET A 85 -5.69 0.68 -8.18
CA MET A 85 -4.44 -0.06 -8.27
C MET A 85 -3.28 0.65 -7.57
N PHE A 86 -3.36 1.97 -7.40
CA PHE A 86 -2.35 2.75 -6.70
C PHE A 86 -2.19 2.39 -5.22
N ILE A 87 -3.16 1.70 -4.62
CA ILE A 87 -3.10 1.21 -3.24
C ILE A 87 -3.19 -0.32 -3.13
N THR A 88 -3.05 -1.05 -4.25
CA THR A 88 -3.32 -2.50 -4.27
C THR A 88 -2.39 -3.33 -3.40
N VAL A 89 -1.10 -2.99 -3.27
CA VAL A 89 -0.19 -3.79 -2.41
C VAL A 89 -0.66 -3.77 -0.95
N TYR A 90 -1.13 -2.63 -0.44
CA TYR A 90 -1.67 -2.53 0.92
C TYR A 90 -3.04 -3.20 1.03
N LEU A 91 -3.91 -3.04 0.02
CA LEU A 91 -5.21 -3.72 -0.01
C LEU A 91 -5.06 -5.24 -0.02
N VAL A 92 -4.11 -5.78 -0.78
CA VAL A 92 -3.82 -7.22 -0.81
C VAL A 92 -3.28 -7.67 0.55
N ASP A 93 -2.35 -6.93 1.14
CA ASP A 93 -1.80 -7.27 2.46
C ASP A 93 -2.88 -7.34 3.55
N GLY A 94 -3.75 -6.33 3.62
CA GLY A 94 -4.87 -6.30 4.56
C GLY A 94 -5.95 -7.33 4.22
N GLY A 95 -6.36 -7.41 2.96
CA GLY A 95 -7.42 -8.29 2.49
C GLY A 95 -7.08 -9.76 2.69
N VAL A 96 -5.88 -10.20 2.28
CA VAL A 96 -5.44 -11.59 2.49
C VAL A 96 -5.32 -11.91 3.98
N THR A 97 -4.87 -10.94 4.80
CA THR A 97 -4.80 -11.12 6.26
C THR A 97 -6.19 -11.33 6.85
N ILE A 98 -7.17 -10.50 6.50
CA ILE A 98 -8.56 -10.62 6.97
C ILE A 98 -9.18 -11.95 6.51
N ILE A 99 -9.05 -12.30 5.23
CA ILE A 99 -9.56 -13.56 4.68
C ILE A 99 -8.93 -14.76 5.41
N SER A 100 -7.62 -14.73 5.65
CA SER A 100 -6.95 -15.81 6.38
C SER A 100 -7.49 -15.97 7.81
N ARG A 101 -7.82 -14.88 8.50
CA ARG A 101 -8.42 -14.92 9.84
C ARG A 101 -9.83 -15.46 9.82
N LEU A 102 -10.65 -15.05 8.85
CA LEU A 102 -12.00 -15.56 8.66
C LEU A 102 -12.00 -17.08 8.44
N LEU A 103 -11.11 -17.59 7.59
CA LEU A 103 -10.98 -19.02 7.33
C LEU A 103 -10.57 -19.83 8.57
N LYS A 104 -9.80 -19.22 9.48
CA LYS A 104 -9.42 -19.83 10.77
C LYS A 104 -10.44 -19.61 11.89
N LYS A 105 -11.58 -18.96 11.59
CA LYS A 105 -12.62 -18.60 12.57
C LYS A 105 -12.09 -17.72 13.72
N GLU A 106 -11.06 -16.92 13.46
CA GLU A 106 -10.56 -15.95 14.42
C GLU A 106 -11.50 -14.72 14.48
N ASN A 107 -11.65 -14.09 15.66
CA ASN A 107 -12.44 -12.87 15.78
C ASN A 107 -11.74 -11.70 15.05
N ILE A 108 -12.33 -11.22 13.96
CA ILE A 108 -11.80 -10.13 13.13
C ILE A 108 -11.87 -8.76 13.80
N LEU A 109 -12.75 -8.56 14.80
CA LEU A 109 -12.91 -7.29 15.52
C LEU A 109 -11.82 -7.09 16.58
N LYS A 110 -11.09 -8.14 16.95
CA LYS A 110 -9.96 -8.01 17.86
C LYS A 110 -8.73 -7.46 17.11
N PRO A 111 -7.98 -6.52 17.72
CA PRO A 111 -6.72 -6.04 17.14
C PRO A 111 -5.81 -7.22 16.78
N HIS A 112 -5.26 -7.20 15.56
CA HIS A 112 -4.36 -8.23 15.07
C HIS A 112 -3.06 -7.60 14.56
N LYS A 113 -1.98 -8.37 14.66
CA LYS A 113 -0.63 -7.96 14.22
C LYS A 113 -0.04 -8.95 13.21
N SER A 114 -0.88 -9.44 12.29
CA SER A 114 -0.54 -10.54 11.39
C SER A 114 -0.28 -10.11 9.94
N HIS A 115 -0.25 -8.81 9.67
CA HIS A 115 0.11 -8.29 8.35
C HIS A 115 1.51 -8.77 7.95
N LEU A 116 1.76 -8.98 6.66
CA LEU A 116 3.05 -9.50 6.18
C LEU A 116 4.20 -8.55 6.54
N TYR A 117 4.00 -7.23 6.45
CA TYR A 117 5.02 -6.26 6.86
C TYR A 117 5.37 -6.38 8.36
N GLN A 118 4.40 -6.67 9.22
CA GLN A 118 4.63 -6.86 10.66
C GLN A 118 5.36 -8.17 10.92
N ASN A 119 4.98 -9.24 10.22
CA ASN A 119 5.66 -10.53 10.30
C ASN A 119 7.13 -10.40 9.86
N LEU A 120 7.42 -9.67 8.78
CA LEU A 120 8.79 -9.44 8.31
C LEU A 120 9.65 -8.69 9.34
N VAL A 121 9.08 -7.70 10.00
CA VAL A 121 9.80 -6.96 11.04
C VAL A 121 9.99 -7.80 12.30
N HIS A 122 8.91 -8.38 12.84
CA HIS A 122 8.95 -9.00 14.17
C HIS A 122 9.52 -10.42 14.17
N ILE A 123 9.30 -11.18 13.09
CA ILE A 123 9.74 -12.58 13.01
C ILE A 123 11.12 -12.66 12.36
N LYS A 124 11.32 -11.96 11.24
CA LYS A 124 12.59 -11.98 10.50
C LYS A 124 13.58 -10.92 10.98
N SER A 125 13.23 -10.11 11.99
CA SER A 125 14.06 -9.02 12.52
C SER A 125 14.55 -8.06 11.43
N VAL A 126 13.78 -7.91 10.34
CA VAL A 126 14.12 -6.99 9.25
C VAL A 126 13.86 -5.56 9.71
N ASN A 127 14.75 -4.65 9.35
CA ASN A 127 14.60 -3.23 9.66
C ASN A 127 13.28 -2.67 9.10
N HIS A 128 12.54 -1.90 9.91
CA HIS A 128 11.28 -1.27 9.55
C HIS A 128 11.35 -0.53 8.21
N LEU A 129 12.41 0.28 8.01
CA LEU A 129 12.57 1.09 6.80
C LEU A 129 12.83 0.25 5.56
N THR A 130 13.50 -0.90 5.72
CA THR A 130 13.73 -1.86 4.62
C THR A 130 12.41 -2.49 4.19
N VAL A 131 11.57 -2.91 5.14
CA VAL A 131 10.25 -3.46 4.84
C VAL A 131 9.35 -2.39 4.20
N ALA A 132 9.31 -1.19 4.77
CA ALA A 132 8.55 -0.07 4.22
C ALA A 132 9.00 0.31 2.81
N GLY A 133 10.32 0.36 2.56
CA GLY A 133 10.89 0.59 1.24
C GLY A 133 10.54 -0.52 0.23
N GLY A 134 10.55 -1.79 0.65
CA GLY A 134 10.13 -2.90 -0.20
C GLY A 134 8.67 -2.80 -0.64
N TYR A 135 7.77 -2.41 0.28
CA TYR A 135 6.37 -2.14 -0.05
C TYR A 135 6.24 -0.95 -1.01
N ALA A 136 6.98 0.13 -0.78
CA ALA A 136 6.99 1.31 -1.65
C ALA A 136 7.49 0.98 -3.06
N ILE A 137 8.60 0.24 -3.20
CA ILE A 137 9.15 -0.19 -4.49
C ILE A 137 8.16 -1.09 -5.22
N THR A 138 7.56 -2.06 -4.53
CA THR A 138 6.54 -2.93 -5.13
C THR A 138 5.36 -2.11 -5.63
N GLN A 139 4.92 -1.11 -4.85
CA GLN A 139 3.84 -0.23 -5.27
C GLN A 139 4.23 0.68 -6.44
N ILE A 140 5.47 1.19 -6.50
CA ILE A 140 5.98 1.95 -7.66
C ILE A 140 5.91 1.10 -8.92
N LEU A 141 6.31 -0.17 -8.86
CA LEU A 141 6.24 -1.08 -10.02
C LEU A 141 4.79 -1.27 -10.49
N VAL A 142 3.86 -1.51 -9.56
CA VAL A 142 2.43 -1.60 -9.86
C VAL A 142 1.92 -0.30 -10.49
N ASN A 143 2.25 0.85 -9.90
CA ASN A 143 1.78 2.16 -10.37
C ASN A 143 2.33 2.49 -11.74
N THR A 144 3.58 2.12 -12.02
CA THR A 144 4.19 2.30 -13.34
C THR A 144 3.43 1.51 -14.40
N ILE A 145 3.14 0.22 -14.15
CA ILE A 145 2.35 -0.60 -15.07
C ILE A 145 0.96 -0.01 -15.29
N VAL A 146 0.31 0.46 -14.23
CA VAL A 146 -1.00 1.12 -14.29
C VAL A 146 -0.97 2.37 -15.15
N LEU A 147 0.02 3.24 -14.95
CA LEU A 147 0.18 4.48 -15.72
C LEU A 147 0.45 4.21 -17.21
N LEU A 148 1.06 3.08 -17.56
CA LEU A 148 1.27 2.69 -18.96
C LEU A 148 -0.02 2.27 -19.68
N VAL A 149 -1.00 1.73 -18.95
CA VAL A 149 -2.24 1.20 -19.54
C VAL A 149 -3.47 2.10 -19.31
N ILE A 150 -3.32 3.23 -18.59
CA ILE A 150 -4.46 4.08 -18.21
C ILE A 150 -5.18 4.75 -19.39
N HIS A 151 -4.49 4.94 -20.52
CA HIS A 151 -5.06 5.50 -21.74
C HIS A 151 -5.65 4.42 -22.67
N GLU A 152 -5.45 3.14 -22.34
CA GLU A 152 -5.98 2.02 -23.12
C GLU A 152 -7.45 1.77 -22.81
N ASN A 153 -8.09 0.91 -23.62
CA ASN A 153 -9.48 0.53 -23.37
C ASN A 153 -9.65 -0.25 -22.05
N LEU A 154 -10.87 -0.24 -21.50
CA LEU A 154 -11.18 -0.89 -20.22
C LEU A 154 -10.80 -2.37 -20.20
N SER A 155 -10.95 -3.08 -21.32
CA SER A 155 -10.60 -4.50 -21.43
C SER A 155 -9.12 -4.74 -21.18
N LEU A 156 -8.22 -3.95 -21.78
CA LEU A 156 -6.77 -4.08 -21.59
C LEU A 156 -6.34 -3.65 -20.18
N GLN A 157 -7.00 -2.62 -19.63
CA GLN A 157 -6.79 -2.21 -18.24
C GLN A 157 -7.11 -3.36 -17.27
N LEU A 158 -8.27 -4.01 -17.43
CA LEU A 158 -8.68 -5.15 -16.60
C LEU A 158 -7.80 -6.39 -16.82
N LEU A 159 -7.45 -6.68 -18.07
CA LEU A 159 -6.53 -7.77 -18.43
C LEU A 159 -5.14 -7.57 -17.81
N THR A 160 -4.73 -6.34 -17.55
CA THR A 160 -3.48 -6.05 -16.84
C THR A 160 -3.67 -6.09 -15.33
N ALA A 161 -4.74 -5.49 -14.81
CA ALA A 161 -4.97 -5.36 -13.37
C ALA A 161 -5.24 -6.71 -12.68
N VAL A 162 -6.08 -7.56 -13.28
CA VAL A 162 -6.49 -8.83 -12.65
C VAL A 162 -5.31 -9.78 -12.44
N PRO A 163 -4.47 -10.10 -13.45
CA PRO A 163 -3.29 -10.94 -13.25
C PRO A 163 -2.30 -10.34 -12.26
N LEU A 164 -2.14 -9.02 -12.24
CA LEU A 164 -1.25 -8.34 -11.30
C LEU A 164 -1.74 -8.49 -9.85
N ILE A 165 -3.04 -8.36 -9.60
CA ILE A 165 -3.63 -8.63 -8.28
C ILE A 165 -3.40 -10.10 -7.89
N LEU A 166 -3.66 -11.04 -8.79
CA LEU A 166 -3.46 -12.47 -8.52
C LEU A 166 -2.00 -12.81 -8.22
N LEU A 167 -1.06 -12.19 -8.94
CA LEU A 167 0.37 -12.31 -8.68
C LEU A 167 0.72 -11.79 -7.29
N LEU A 168 0.25 -10.60 -6.91
CA LEU A 168 0.49 -10.01 -5.59
C LEU A 168 -0.07 -10.90 -4.47
N ILE A 169 -1.28 -11.42 -4.63
CA ILE A 169 -1.89 -12.37 -3.69
C ILE A 169 -1.04 -13.64 -3.57
N SER A 170 -0.61 -14.20 -4.70
CA SER A 170 0.19 -15.43 -4.74
C SER A 170 1.54 -15.25 -4.05
N VAL A 171 2.23 -14.15 -4.34
CA VAL A 171 3.50 -13.78 -3.69
C VAL A 171 3.29 -13.57 -2.19
N HIS A 172 2.24 -12.86 -1.78
CA HIS A 172 1.93 -12.62 -0.37
C HIS A 172 1.68 -13.94 0.38
N ILE A 173 0.88 -14.85 -0.17
CA ILE A 173 0.61 -16.17 0.42
C ILE A 173 1.90 -16.99 0.51
N PHE A 174 2.71 -17.01 -0.55
CA PHE A 174 3.99 -17.72 -0.59
C PHE A 174 4.94 -17.22 0.50
N LEU A 175 5.13 -15.91 0.62
CA LEU A 175 5.99 -15.31 1.65
C LEU A 175 5.49 -15.64 3.05
N ASN A 176 4.17 -15.55 3.29
CA ASN A 176 3.57 -15.92 4.57
C ASN A 176 3.78 -17.41 4.92
N LYS A 177 3.65 -18.31 3.94
CA LYS A 177 3.90 -19.75 4.15
C LYS A 177 5.37 -20.01 4.47
N LYS A 178 6.29 -19.42 3.69
CA LYS A 178 7.74 -19.57 3.89
C LYS A 178 8.16 -19.09 5.28
N MET A 179 7.63 -17.96 5.76
CA MET A 179 7.95 -17.47 7.11
C MET A 179 7.51 -18.44 8.21
N LYS A 180 6.31 -19.02 8.12
CA LYS A 180 5.82 -19.98 9.13
C LYS A 180 6.62 -21.27 9.17
N LEU A 181 7.13 -21.75 8.04
CA LEU A 181 7.98 -22.94 7.97
C LEU A 181 9.32 -22.71 8.68
N ASN A 182 9.99 -21.59 8.41
CA ASN A 182 11.26 -21.25 9.05
C ASN A 182 11.17 -21.14 10.59
N ILE A 183 10.03 -20.70 11.14
CA ILE A 183 9.84 -20.64 12.61
C ILE A 183 9.76 -22.07 13.18
N LYS A 184 9.12 -23.00 12.45
CA LYS A 184 8.96 -24.38 12.91
C LYS A 184 10.31 -25.11 12.95
N GLU A 185 11.16 -24.88 11.94
CA GLU A 185 12.52 -25.44 11.87
C GLU A 185 13.47 -24.90 12.94
N GLN A 186 13.27 -23.67 13.42
CA GLN A 186 14.07 -23.08 14.51
C GLN A 186 13.67 -23.59 15.90
N ASN A 187 12.48 -24.20 16.03
CA ASN A 187 11.93 -24.69 17.29
C ASN A 187 12.01 -26.23 17.43
N THR A 188 12.63 -26.92 16.48
CA THR A 188 12.90 -28.37 16.45
C THR A 188 14.39 -28.62 16.51
#